data_AF-A0AB38G4K7-F1
#
_entry.id   AF-A0AB38G4K7-F1
#
_cell.length_a   1.000
_cell.length_b   1.000
_cell.length_c   1.000
_cell.angle_alpha   90.00
_cell.angle_beta   90.00
_cell.angle_gamma   90.00
#
_symmetry.space_group_name_H-M   'P 1'
#
loop_
_entity.id
_entity.type
_entity.pdbx_description
1 polymer ?
#
loop_
_entity_poly.entity_id
_entity_poly.type
_entity_poly.pdbx_seq_one_letter_code
_entity_poly.pdbx_strand_id
1 'polypeptide(L)'
;MQLKAALYQALSQSENVTVEAVLPELHQVADVLVNDNLALEVQCSRLSEKRLRERTTSYHKAGFNVLWLLGEKLWLGERLTPLQRHFLYFSQNMGFHLWELDAKQRLVRLHYLIYEDWHGKVHYLTKSCSLSGNLMAFFRLPYQKQKLSTYDVNQNSNLLSYIQRQLSSRNTSWLKRQEKAYLQGKNLLTLPLSAYFPQVRPPEVKDSFCQISQDLSDFYETFRRYYQNQSEKGVQRLYPPAYYGRMVNNAKKRRT
;
A
#
# COMPACT_ATOMS: atom_id res chain seq x y z
N MET A 1 -16.31 18.90 6.71
CA MET A 1 -17.73 19.04 6.33
C MET A 1 -17.97 18.76 4.85
N GLN A 2 -17.31 19.46 3.91
CA GLN A 2 -17.58 19.33 2.47
C GLN A 2 -17.34 17.92 1.87
N LEU A 3 -16.32 17.20 2.33
CA LEU A 3 -15.98 15.87 1.80
C LEU A 3 -17.01 14.77 2.11
N LYS A 4 -17.50 14.70 3.35
CA LYS A 4 -18.53 13.72 3.76
C LYS A 4 -19.84 13.95 2.98
N ALA A 5 -20.24 15.22 2.86
CA ALA A 5 -21.41 15.61 2.09
C ALA A 5 -21.30 15.23 0.61
N ALA A 6 -20.09 15.38 0.02
CA ALA A 6 -19.86 14.99 -1.37
C ALA A 6 -19.96 13.46 -1.58
N LEU A 7 -19.47 12.67 -0.63
CA LEU A 7 -19.64 11.21 -0.65
C LEU A 7 -21.11 10.79 -0.48
N TYR A 8 -21.84 11.43 0.44
CA TYR A 8 -23.27 11.20 0.60
C TYR A 8 -24.02 11.46 -0.69
N GLN A 9 -23.86 12.64 -1.30
CA GLN A 9 -24.51 12.98 -2.57
C GLN A 9 -24.19 11.97 -3.68
N ALA A 10 -22.95 11.50 -3.74
CA ALA A 10 -22.49 10.54 -4.74
C ALA A 10 -23.11 9.14 -4.57
N LEU A 11 -23.30 8.70 -3.32
CA LEU A 11 -23.69 7.31 -3.02
C LEU A 11 -25.20 7.15 -2.80
N SER A 12 -25.89 8.17 -2.28
CA SER A 12 -27.33 8.10 -1.98
C SER A 12 -28.23 7.96 -3.20
N GLN A 13 -27.68 8.08 -4.41
CA GLN A 13 -28.42 7.81 -5.65
C GLN A 13 -28.64 6.32 -5.90
N SER A 14 -27.80 5.44 -5.33
CA SER A 14 -27.82 4.00 -5.62
C SER A 14 -27.72 3.11 -4.39
N GLU A 15 -27.36 3.66 -3.24
CA GLU A 15 -27.08 2.90 -2.01
C GLU A 15 -27.81 3.53 -0.81
N ASN A 16 -27.99 2.76 0.26
CA ASN A 16 -28.46 3.29 1.54
C ASN A 16 -27.28 3.92 2.27
N VAL A 17 -27.38 5.23 2.55
CA VAL A 17 -26.24 5.99 3.10
C VAL A 17 -26.66 6.81 4.32
N THR A 18 -25.92 6.63 5.42
CA THR A 18 -26.06 7.43 6.64
C THR A 18 -24.77 8.21 6.88
N VAL A 19 -24.86 9.54 7.01
CA VAL A 19 -23.71 10.40 7.36
C VAL A 19 -23.62 10.53 8.86
N GLU A 20 -22.39 10.54 9.39
CA GLU A 20 -22.16 10.65 10.84
C GLU A 20 -22.97 9.62 11.64
N ALA A 21 -22.95 8.38 11.14
CA ALA A 21 -23.66 7.26 11.74
C ALA A 21 -23.06 6.94 13.11
N VAL A 22 -23.83 7.20 14.17
CA VAL A 22 -23.46 6.85 15.53
C VAL A 22 -23.55 5.34 15.68
N LEU A 23 -22.45 4.72 16.11
CA LEU A 23 -22.35 3.28 16.36
C LEU A 23 -22.04 3.09 17.85
N PRO A 24 -23.06 3.12 18.74
CA PRO A 24 -22.87 3.18 20.19
C PRO A 24 -22.05 2.00 20.72
N GLU A 25 -22.30 0.80 20.21
CA GLU A 25 -21.59 -0.43 20.61
C GLU A 25 -20.08 -0.33 20.34
N LEU A 26 -19.70 0.38 19.28
CA LEU A 26 -18.29 0.58 18.91
C LEU A 26 -17.67 1.76 19.64
N HIS A 27 -18.48 2.63 20.25
CA HIS A 27 -18.11 3.94 20.76
C HIS A 27 -17.47 4.82 19.66
N GLN A 28 -18.04 4.78 18.45
CA GLN A 28 -17.53 5.49 17.28
C GLN A 28 -18.66 6.18 16.50
N VAL A 29 -18.27 7.15 15.67
CA VAL A 29 -19.12 7.73 14.63
C VAL A 29 -18.45 7.46 13.29
N ALA A 30 -19.13 6.73 12.41
CA ALA A 30 -18.66 6.54 11.04
C ALA A 30 -18.97 7.79 10.23
N ASP A 31 -17.98 8.31 9.49
CA ASP A 31 -18.20 9.51 8.69
C ASP A 31 -19.30 9.33 7.63
N VAL A 32 -19.29 8.18 6.94
CA VAL A 32 -20.35 7.74 6.05
C VAL A 32 -20.50 6.22 6.19
N LEU A 33 -21.70 5.74 6.51
CA LEU A 33 -22.05 4.32 6.53
C LEU A 33 -22.88 3.98 5.29
N VAL A 34 -22.45 2.96 4.54
CA VAL A 34 -23.10 2.51 3.31
C VAL A 34 -23.63 1.08 3.50
N ASN A 35 -24.91 0.86 3.20
CA ASN A 35 -25.61 -0.43 3.29
C ASN A 35 -25.37 -1.17 4.62
N ASP A 36 -25.30 -0.41 5.71
CA ASP A 36 -25.14 -0.90 7.09
C ASP A 36 -23.89 -1.77 7.37
N ASN A 37 -22.94 -1.85 6.42
CA ASN A 37 -21.76 -2.72 6.57
C ASN A 37 -20.44 -2.12 6.09
N LEU A 38 -20.45 -0.99 5.37
CA LEU A 38 -19.26 -0.32 4.88
C LEU A 38 -19.13 1.07 5.49
N ALA A 39 -18.20 1.24 6.42
CA ALA A 39 -17.83 2.53 6.96
C ALA A 39 -16.77 3.19 6.06
N LEU A 40 -17.09 4.32 5.46
CA LEU A 40 -16.11 5.18 4.79
C LEU A 40 -15.64 6.25 5.78
N GLU A 41 -14.34 6.30 6.04
CA GLU A 41 -13.72 7.21 7.00
C GLU A 41 -12.88 8.26 6.26
N VAL A 42 -13.17 9.55 6.46
CA VAL A 42 -12.48 10.64 5.78
C VAL A 42 -11.41 11.23 6.68
N GLN A 43 -10.15 10.91 6.41
CA GLN A 43 -9.04 11.38 7.24
C GLN A 43 -8.34 12.59 6.58
N CYS A 44 -8.51 13.77 7.17
CA CYS A 44 -7.90 15.03 6.68
C CYS A 44 -6.69 15.52 7.49
N SER A 45 -6.45 14.94 8.67
CA SER A 45 -5.39 15.33 9.60
C SER A 45 -4.67 14.10 10.13
N ARG A 46 -3.47 14.26 10.72
CA ARG A 46 -2.75 13.11 11.26
C ARG A 46 -3.53 12.47 12.41
N LEU A 47 -3.56 11.14 12.42
CA LEU A 47 -4.07 10.31 13.50
C LEU A 47 -2.89 9.50 14.07
N SER A 48 -2.88 9.21 15.36
CA SER A 48 -1.88 8.28 15.90
C SER A 48 -2.11 6.87 15.37
N GLU A 49 -1.05 6.09 15.19
CA GLU A 49 -1.17 4.69 14.78
C GLU A 49 -2.09 3.90 15.72
N LYS A 50 -1.92 4.09 17.04
CA LYS A 50 -2.75 3.47 18.07
C LYS A 50 -4.24 3.74 17.83
N ARG A 51 -4.62 5.00 17.62
CA ARG A 51 -6.02 5.38 17.40
C ARG A 51 -6.56 4.84 16.07
N LEU A 52 -5.75 4.85 15.00
CA LEU A 52 -6.13 4.25 13.71
C LEU A 52 -6.40 2.75 13.86
N ARG A 53 -5.53 2.04 14.57
CA ARG A 53 -5.64 0.60 14.83
C ARG A 53 -6.87 0.27 15.68
N GLU A 54 -7.10 1.01 16.76
CA GLU A 54 -8.28 0.87 17.62
C GLU A 54 -9.57 1.00 16.80
N ARG A 55 -9.69 2.07 16.01
CA ARG A 55 -10.90 2.32 15.20
C ARG A 55 -11.13 1.23 14.16
N THR A 56 -10.07 0.90 13.40
CA THR A 56 -10.11 -0.13 12.36
C THR A 56 -10.49 -1.50 12.94
N THR A 57 -9.87 -1.88 14.06
CA THR A 57 -10.14 -3.16 14.73
C THR A 57 -11.56 -3.22 15.29
N SER A 58 -12.07 -2.11 15.84
CA SER A 58 -13.44 -2.02 16.35
C SER A 58 -14.47 -2.27 15.25
N TYR A 59 -14.30 -1.68 14.07
CA TYR A 59 -15.14 -1.97 12.90
C TYR A 59 -15.11 -3.45 12.51
N HIS A 60 -13.91 -4.01 12.32
CA HIS A 60 -13.78 -5.40 11.88
C HIS A 60 -14.36 -6.41 12.88
N LYS A 61 -14.17 -6.19 14.19
CA LYS A 61 -14.74 -7.06 15.23
C LYS A 61 -16.28 -7.06 15.22
N ALA A 62 -16.89 -5.97 14.80
CA ALA A 62 -18.33 -5.83 14.67
C ALA A 62 -18.86 -6.20 13.27
N GLY A 63 -18.03 -6.79 12.40
CA GLY A 63 -18.45 -7.25 11.08
C GLY A 63 -18.51 -6.17 10.00
N PHE A 64 -18.05 -4.94 10.30
CA PHE A 64 -17.97 -3.87 9.30
C PHE A 64 -16.70 -4.00 8.45
N ASN A 65 -16.84 -3.62 7.19
CA ASN A 65 -15.73 -3.21 6.35
C ASN A 65 -15.48 -1.72 6.59
N VAL A 66 -14.21 -1.32 6.65
CA VAL A 66 -13.83 0.10 6.75
C VAL A 66 -12.93 0.50 5.59
N LEU A 67 -13.22 1.65 4.98
CA LEU A 67 -12.43 2.25 3.92
C LEU A 67 -12.03 3.69 4.27
N TRP A 68 -10.78 3.84 4.67
CA TRP A 68 -10.13 5.13 4.89
C TRP A 68 -9.82 5.84 3.58
N LEU A 69 -10.36 7.06 3.43
CA LEU A 69 -10.17 7.97 2.30
C LEU A 69 -9.34 9.17 2.76
N LEU A 70 -8.14 9.34 2.19
CA LEU A 70 -7.18 10.35 2.62
C LEU A 70 -7.43 11.71 1.96
N GLY A 71 -7.53 12.75 2.77
CA GLY A 71 -7.56 14.15 2.30
C GLY A 71 -6.17 14.68 1.96
N GLU A 72 -6.12 15.84 1.28
CA GLU A 72 -4.94 16.43 0.64
C GLU A 72 -3.66 16.46 1.50
N LYS A 73 -3.78 16.73 2.80
CA LYS A 73 -2.63 16.79 3.72
C LYS A 73 -1.98 15.43 3.99
N LEU A 74 -2.63 14.33 3.63
CA LEU A 74 -2.18 12.96 3.83
C LEU A 74 -1.97 12.20 2.52
N TRP A 75 -2.12 12.87 1.37
CA TRP A 75 -1.87 12.27 0.06
C TRP A 75 -0.46 11.73 -0.07
N LEU A 76 -0.33 10.70 -0.91
CA LEU A 76 0.93 10.01 -1.14
C LEU A 76 1.91 10.95 -1.83
N GLY A 77 3.04 11.21 -1.17
CA GLY A 77 4.15 11.98 -1.73
C GLY A 77 5.19 11.07 -2.38
N GLU A 78 6.42 11.57 -2.49
CA GLU A 78 7.54 10.76 -3.00
C GLU A 78 7.93 9.62 -2.07
N ARG A 79 7.61 9.70 -0.78
CA ARG A 79 7.98 8.71 0.25
C ARG A 79 6.77 8.28 1.05
N LEU A 80 6.74 7.01 1.44
CA LEU A 80 5.69 6.47 2.29
C LEU A 80 5.98 6.80 3.76
N THR A 81 5.20 7.70 4.34
CA THR A 81 5.34 8.06 5.75
C THR A 81 4.95 6.90 6.68
N PRO A 82 5.43 6.87 7.93
CA PRO A 82 5.01 5.84 8.90
C PRO A 82 3.49 5.73 9.02
N LEU A 83 2.78 6.85 9.10
CA LEU A 83 1.31 6.85 9.17
C LEU A 83 0.66 6.28 7.89
N GLN A 84 1.13 6.67 6.70
CA GLN A 84 0.58 6.17 5.44
C GLN A 84 0.71 4.65 5.27
N ARG A 85 1.76 4.03 5.84
CA ARG A 85 1.87 2.56 5.86
C ARG A 85 0.64 1.92 6.47
N HIS A 86 0.08 2.51 7.53
CA HIS A 86 -1.10 1.99 8.21
C HIS A 86 -2.43 2.27 7.50
N PHE A 87 -2.42 3.06 6.42
CA PHE A 87 -3.55 3.24 5.50
C PHE A 87 -3.47 2.33 4.26
N LEU A 88 -2.41 1.54 4.12
CA LEU A 88 -2.30 0.57 3.03
C LEU A 88 -3.28 -0.58 3.25
N TYR A 89 -4.01 -0.90 2.18
CA TYR A 89 -4.74 -2.15 1.98
C TYR A 89 -3.92 -3.07 1.09
N PHE A 90 -4.37 -4.32 0.98
CA PHE A 90 -3.72 -5.31 0.13
C PHE A 90 -4.77 -6.14 -0.61
N SER A 91 -4.51 -6.42 -1.89
CA SER A 91 -5.27 -7.40 -2.64
C SER A 91 -4.38 -8.18 -3.60
N GLN A 92 -4.82 -9.38 -3.99
CA GLN A 92 -4.05 -10.22 -4.90
C GLN A 92 -3.90 -9.58 -6.30
N ASN A 93 -4.88 -8.81 -6.75
CA ASN A 93 -4.91 -8.24 -8.09
C ASN A 93 -4.27 -6.85 -8.20
N MET A 94 -4.08 -6.15 -7.07
CA MET A 94 -3.56 -4.78 -7.05
C MET A 94 -2.40 -4.55 -6.08
N GLY A 95 -2.02 -5.54 -5.28
CA GLY A 95 -0.95 -5.41 -4.28
C GLY A 95 -1.29 -4.39 -3.20
N PHE A 96 -0.26 -3.76 -2.65
CA PHE A 96 -0.44 -2.65 -1.73
C PHE A 96 -1.08 -1.46 -2.43
N HIS A 97 -2.12 -0.92 -1.81
CA HIS A 97 -2.89 0.20 -2.35
C HIS A 97 -3.48 1.08 -1.26
N LEU A 98 -3.78 2.33 -1.60
CA LEU A 98 -4.45 3.30 -0.71
C LEU A 98 -5.39 4.20 -1.50
N TRP A 99 -6.25 4.89 -0.76
CA TRP A 99 -7.32 5.70 -1.31
C TRP A 99 -7.18 7.17 -0.93
N GLU A 100 -7.34 8.05 -1.90
CA GLU A 100 -7.40 9.49 -1.70
C GLU A 100 -8.75 10.03 -2.14
N LEU A 101 -9.20 11.07 -1.44
CA LEU A 101 -10.41 11.82 -1.78
C LEU A 101 -10.02 13.26 -2.12
N ASP A 102 -10.31 13.66 -3.35
CA ASP A 102 -10.05 14.98 -3.87
C ASP A 102 -11.35 15.79 -3.95
N ALA A 103 -11.51 16.72 -2.98
CA ALA A 103 -12.63 17.65 -2.93
C ALA A 103 -12.65 18.59 -4.14
N LYS A 104 -11.47 19.05 -4.57
CA LYS A 104 -11.30 20.11 -5.58
C LYS A 104 -11.63 19.56 -6.96
N GLN A 105 -11.09 18.38 -7.27
CA GLN A 105 -11.35 17.68 -8.54
C GLN A 105 -12.62 16.81 -8.51
N ARG A 106 -13.29 16.73 -7.35
CA ARG A 106 -14.47 15.89 -7.13
C ARG A 106 -14.27 14.45 -7.58
N LEU A 107 -13.20 13.81 -7.13
CA LEU A 107 -12.88 12.42 -7.46
C LEU A 107 -12.26 11.65 -6.31
N VAL A 108 -12.29 10.33 -6.42
CA VAL A 108 -11.52 9.40 -5.59
C VAL A 108 -10.33 8.90 -6.42
N ARG A 109 -9.13 8.83 -5.83
CA ARG A 109 -7.96 8.16 -6.43
C ARG A 109 -7.67 6.86 -5.70
N LEU A 110 -7.28 5.86 -6.48
CA LEU A 110 -6.71 4.60 -6.02
C LEU A 110 -5.25 4.57 -6.49
N HIS A 111 -4.33 4.67 -5.54
CA HIS A 111 -2.92 4.39 -5.77
C HIS A 111 -2.66 2.93 -5.48
N TYR A 112 -2.14 2.17 -6.44
CA TYR A 112 -2.02 0.72 -6.35
C TYR A 112 -0.71 0.22 -6.97
N LEU A 113 -0.36 -1.04 -6.70
CA LEU A 113 0.97 -1.58 -6.94
C LEU A 113 2.05 -0.67 -6.34
N ILE A 114 1.86 -0.33 -5.07
CA ILE A 114 2.77 0.49 -4.30
C ILE A 114 4.02 -0.34 -3.95
N TYR A 115 5.19 0.15 -4.38
CA TYR A 115 6.51 -0.38 -4.08
C TYR A 115 7.46 0.75 -3.67
N GLU A 116 8.54 0.44 -2.97
CA GLU A 116 9.55 1.40 -2.51
C GLU A 116 10.95 0.99 -2.99
N ASP A 117 11.75 1.95 -3.44
CA ASP A 117 13.16 1.70 -3.77
C ASP A 117 14.11 1.93 -2.58
N TRP A 118 15.41 1.70 -2.80
CA TRP A 118 16.45 1.92 -1.79
C TRP A 118 16.63 3.39 -1.37
N HIS A 119 16.16 4.37 -2.15
CA HIS A 119 16.12 5.79 -1.77
C HIS A 119 14.90 6.12 -0.91
N GLY A 120 14.00 5.16 -0.71
CA GLY A 120 12.70 5.32 -0.08
C GLY A 120 11.66 5.95 -1.00
N LYS A 121 11.95 6.10 -2.30
CA LYS A 121 11.00 6.64 -3.25
C LYS A 121 9.91 5.60 -3.53
N VAL A 122 8.67 6.05 -3.51
CA VAL A 122 7.50 5.22 -3.79
C VAL A 122 7.23 5.21 -5.29
N HIS A 123 6.90 4.04 -5.80
CA HIS A 123 6.47 3.78 -7.17
C HIS A 123 5.08 3.16 -7.13
N TYR A 124 4.17 3.64 -7.98
CA TYR A 124 2.78 3.18 -8.01
C TYR A 124 2.09 3.53 -9.33
N LEU A 125 0.94 2.92 -9.56
CA LEU A 125 -0.02 3.31 -10.59
C LEU A 125 -1.22 3.99 -9.96
N THR A 126 -1.94 4.80 -10.74
CA THR A 126 -3.13 5.53 -10.28
C THR A 126 -4.32 5.19 -11.15
N LYS A 127 -5.47 4.97 -10.52
CA LYS A 127 -6.79 5.05 -11.15
C LYS A 127 -7.62 6.11 -10.43
N SER A 128 -8.58 6.71 -11.12
CA SER A 128 -9.49 7.67 -10.51
C SER A 128 -10.93 7.39 -10.92
N CYS A 129 -11.86 7.80 -10.08
CA CYS A 129 -13.30 7.80 -10.36
C CYS A 129 -13.90 9.11 -9.90
N SER A 130 -14.65 9.78 -10.77
CA SER A 130 -15.42 10.97 -10.40
C SER A 130 -16.43 10.62 -9.31
N LEU A 131 -16.72 11.56 -8.41
CA LEU A 131 -17.83 11.43 -7.44
C LEU A 131 -19.20 11.35 -8.13
N SER A 132 -19.31 11.72 -9.40
CA SER A 132 -20.52 11.46 -10.22
C SER A 132 -20.52 10.10 -10.92
N GLY A 133 -19.45 9.32 -10.79
CA GLY A 133 -19.33 7.98 -11.36
C GLY A 133 -19.81 6.89 -10.40
N ASN A 134 -19.65 5.63 -10.82
CA ASN A 134 -20.01 4.48 -9.98
C ASN A 134 -18.92 4.20 -8.93
N LEU A 135 -18.99 4.91 -7.80
CA LEU A 135 -18.04 4.77 -6.70
C LEU A 135 -18.03 3.37 -6.09
N MET A 136 -19.18 2.71 -5.97
CA MET A 136 -19.24 1.37 -5.37
C MET A 136 -18.58 0.31 -6.25
N ALA A 137 -18.71 0.40 -7.57
CA ALA A 137 -17.92 -0.43 -8.48
C ALA A 137 -16.42 -0.12 -8.35
N PHE A 138 -16.07 1.16 -8.19
CA PHE A 138 -14.68 1.58 -8.02
C PHE A 138 -14.06 1.05 -6.72
N PHE A 139 -14.75 1.15 -5.57
CA PHE A 139 -14.27 0.60 -4.29
C PHE A 139 -14.11 -0.92 -4.29
N ARG A 140 -14.89 -1.64 -5.11
CA ARG A 140 -14.75 -3.10 -5.29
C ARG A 140 -13.60 -3.48 -6.22
N LEU A 141 -13.05 -2.53 -6.98
CA LEU A 141 -12.06 -2.78 -8.03
C LEU A 141 -10.84 -3.59 -7.56
N PRO A 142 -10.23 -3.37 -6.37
CA PRO A 142 -9.09 -4.17 -5.92
C PRO A 142 -9.37 -5.67 -5.79
N TYR A 143 -10.64 -6.06 -5.60
CA TYR A 143 -11.05 -7.44 -5.30
C TYR A 143 -11.69 -8.13 -6.50
N GLN A 144 -12.00 -7.39 -7.57
CA GLN A 144 -12.56 -7.94 -8.79
C GLN A 144 -11.49 -8.61 -9.67
N LYS A 145 -11.91 -9.65 -10.39
CA LYS A 145 -11.10 -10.27 -11.44
C LYS A 145 -10.84 -9.26 -12.56
N GLN A 146 -9.58 -9.07 -12.90
CA GLN A 146 -9.16 -8.09 -13.88
C GLN A 146 -7.84 -8.49 -14.57
N LYS A 147 -7.53 -7.83 -15.68
CA LYS A 147 -6.19 -7.91 -16.27
C LYS A 147 -5.19 -7.32 -15.29
N LEU A 148 -4.15 -8.09 -14.97
CA LEU A 148 -3.11 -7.66 -14.04
C LEU A 148 -2.27 -6.56 -14.67
N SER A 149 -2.27 -5.38 -14.05
CA SER A 149 -1.38 -4.28 -14.44
C SER A 149 0.08 -4.64 -14.18
N THR A 150 1.01 -3.95 -14.83
CA THR A 150 2.45 -4.03 -14.57
C THR A 150 3.08 -2.71 -14.98
N TYR A 151 4.22 -2.38 -14.40
CA TYR A 151 5.01 -1.22 -14.84
C TYR A 151 6.50 -1.47 -14.59
N ASP A 152 7.31 -0.72 -15.34
CA ASP A 152 8.75 -0.86 -15.41
C ASP A 152 9.42 0.27 -14.63
N VAL A 153 10.37 -0.08 -13.77
CA VAL A 153 11.21 0.89 -13.04
C VAL A 153 12.66 0.71 -13.45
N ASN A 154 13.30 1.80 -13.88
CA ASN A 154 14.72 1.80 -14.19
C ASN A 154 15.53 1.54 -12.91
N GLN A 155 16.44 0.57 -12.97
CA GLN A 155 17.33 0.27 -11.86
C GLN A 155 18.41 1.34 -11.74
N ASN A 156 18.77 1.68 -10.51
CA ASN A 156 19.82 2.65 -10.25
C ASN A 156 21.19 1.97 -10.30
N SER A 157 21.91 2.14 -11.41
CA SER A 157 23.29 1.66 -11.56
C SER A 157 24.26 2.33 -10.57
N ASN A 158 23.93 3.52 -10.07
CA ASN A 158 24.74 4.29 -9.12
C ASN A 158 24.29 4.08 -7.66
N LEU A 159 23.61 2.98 -7.35
CA LEU A 159 23.08 2.73 -6.00
C LEU A 159 24.20 2.61 -4.97
N LEU A 160 25.31 1.95 -5.27
CA LEU A 160 26.42 1.80 -4.33
C LEU A 160 26.99 3.16 -3.88
N SER A 161 27.14 4.10 -4.82
CA SER A 161 27.59 5.48 -4.53
C SER A 161 26.56 6.24 -3.67
N TYR A 162 25.27 5.97 -3.86
CA TYR A 162 24.25 6.49 -2.95
C TYR A 162 24.40 5.92 -1.54
N ILE A 163 24.54 4.59 -1.40
CA ILE A 163 24.69 3.91 -0.11
C ILE A 163 25.92 4.43 0.63
N GLN A 164 27.06 4.55 -0.06
CA GLN A 164 28.28 5.11 0.49
C GLN A 164 28.05 6.52 1.05
N ARG A 165 27.43 7.41 0.28
CA ARG A 165 27.10 8.76 0.76
C ARG A 165 26.20 8.75 1.99
N GLN A 166 25.22 7.85 2.06
CA GLN A 166 24.31 7.73 3.20
C GLN A 166 25.03 7.24 4.47
N LEU A 167 25.99 6.32 4.33
CA LEU A 167 26.79 5.85 5.46
C LEU A 167 27.76 6.94 5.93
N SER A 168 28.43 7.64 5.01
CA SER A 168 29.33 8.76 5.33
C SER A 168 28.59 9.91 6.03
N SER A 169 27.37 10.22 5.60
CA SER A 169 26.52 11.23 6.25
C SER A 169 25.84 10.75 7.53
N ARG A 170 26.15 9.53 8.00
CA ARG A 170 25.59 8.92 9.21
C ARG A 170 24.07 8.84 9.21
N ASN A 171 23.46 8.59 8.04
CA ASN A 171 22.02 8.38 7.95
C ASN A 171 21.59 7.22 8.85
N THR A 172 20.69 7.49 9.80
CA THR A 172 20.30 6.52 10.85
C THR A 172 19.71 5.22 10.29
N SER A 173 18.93 5.30 9.20
CA SER A 173 18.33 4.10 8.58
C SER A 173 19.40 3.22 7.94
N TRP A 174 20.36 3.83 7.25
CA TRP A 174 21.47 3.12 6.62
C TRP A 174 22.47 2.58 7.63
N LEU A 175 22.75 3.29 8.72
CA LEU A 175 23.59 2.78 9.80
C LEU A 175 23.00 1.52 10.46
N LYS A 176 21.68 1.49 10.71
CA LYS A 176 21.01 0.27 11.22
C LYS A 176 21.10 -0.90 10.24
N ARG A 177 21.05 -0.62 8.93
CA ARG A 177 21.24 -1.65 7.90
C ARG A 177 22.68 -2.16 7.88
N GLN A 178 23.66 -1.27 8.03
CA GLN A 178 25.08 -1.63 8.13
C GLN A 178 25.35 -2.47 9.37
N GLU A 179 24.82 -2.08 10.53
CA GLU A 179 24.92 -2.83 11.78
C GLU A 179 24.38 -4.26 11.62
N LYS A 180 23.19 -4.41 11.02
CA LYS A 180 22.62 -5.73 10.71
C LYS A 180 23.50 -6.54 9.76
N ALA A 181 24.15 -5.89 8.79
CA ALA A 181 25.09 -6.57 7.90
C ALA A 181 26.35 -7.03 8.65
N TYR A 182 26.90 -6.21 9.54
CA TYR A 182 28.07 -6.56 10.35
C TYR A 182 27.81 -7.74 11.28
N LEU A 183 26.63 -7.83 11.89
CA LEU A 183 26.22 -9.00 12.68
C LEU A 183 26.21 -10.31 11.86
N GLN A 184 26.19 -10.22 10.53
CA GLN A 184 26.27 -11.34 9.60
C GLN A 184 27.66 -11.49 8.97
N GLY A 185 28.68 -10.78 9.47
CA GLY A 185 30.03 -10.75 8.90
C GLY A 185 30.13 -10.06 7.54
N LYS A 186 29.14 -9.22 7.17
CA LYS A 186 29.08 -8.53 5.87
C LYS A 186 29.28 -7.03 6.04
N ASN A 187 29.74 -6.37 4.97
CA ASN A 187 29.78 -4.92 4.87
C ASN A 187 28.98 -4.46 3.64
N LEU A 188 28.04 -3.54 3.78
CA LEU A 188 27.23 -3.08 2.64
C LEU A 188 28.07 -2.51 1.49
N LEU A 189 29.22 -1.89 1.81
CA LEU A 189 30.11 -1.30 0.81
C LEU A 189 30.94 -2.33 0.02
N THR A 190 31.03 -3.57 0.51
CA THR A 190 31.76 -4.65 -0.18
C THR A 190 30.83 -5.52 -1.01
N LEU A 191 29.51 -5.32 -0.92
CA LEU A 191 28.53 -6.09 -1.68
C LEU A 191 28.42 -5.55 -3.12
N PRO A 192 28.32 -6.44 -4.13
CA PRO A 192 28.08 -6.02 -5.51
C PRO A 192 26.68 -5.42 -5.65
N LEU A 193 26.45 -4.65 -6.73
CA LEU A 193 25.13 -4.06 -7.01
C LEU A 193 24.01 -5.12 -7.03
N SER A 194 24.31 -6.30 -7.57
CA SER A 194 23.38 -7.44 -7.64
C SER A 194 22.88 -7.93 -6.27
N ALA A 195 23.62 -7.69 -5.18
CA ALA A 195 23.16 -8.00 -3.83
C ALA A 195 21.98 -7.13 -3.38
N TYR A 196 21.72 -6.04 -4.07
CA TYR A 196 20.62 -5.11 -3.82
C TYR A 196 19.42 -5.34 -4.76
N PHE A 197 19.48 -6.37 -5.61
CA PHE A 197 18.37 -6.77 -6.48
C PHE A 197 17.38 -7.68 -5.73
N PRO A 198 16.06 -7.48 -5.88
CA PRO A 198 15.38 -6.38 -6.57
C PRO A 198 15.57 -5.04 -5.84
N GLN A 199 15.78 -3.96 -6.61
CA GLN A 199 15.99 -2.63 -6.05
C GLN A 199 14.69 -1.97 -5.57
N VAL A 200 13.56 -2.30 -6.19
CA VAL A 200 12.22 -1.83 -5.79
C VAL A 200 11.49 -2.98 -5.10
N ARG A 201 10.92 -2.75 -3.92
CA ARG A 201 10.43 -3.80 -3.02
C ARG A 201 9.09 -3.43 -2.39
N PRO A 202 8.27 -4.45 -2.03
CA PRO A 202 7.00 -4.18 -1.36
C PRO A 202 7.23 -3.42 -0.04
N PRO A 203 6.34 -2.49 0.35
CA PRO A 203 6.42 -1.80 1.63
C PRO A 203 6.41 -2.78 2.80
N GLU A 204 7.24 -2.52 3.80
CA GLU A 204 7.30 -3.29 5.06
C GLU A 204 6.91 -2.40 6.25
N VAL A 205 6.43 -3.02 7.32
CA VAL A 205 6.21 -2.42 8.64
C VAL A 205 6.87 -3.29 9.70
N LYS A 206 7.24 -2.71 10.85
CA LYS A 206 7.94 -3.46 11.90
C LYS A 206 7.06 -4.51 12.58
N ASP A 207 5.82 -4.14 12.88
CA ASP A 207 4.89 -4.98 13.63
C ASP A 207 3.80 -5.52 12.71
N SER A 208 2.78 -4.72 12.42
CA SER A 208 1.67 -5.08 11.53
C SER A 208 1.00 -3.86 10.93
N PHE A 209 0.40 -4.04 9.76
CA PHE A 209 -0.46 -3.03 9.15
C PHE A 209 -1.78 -2.90 9.93
N CYS A 210 -2.44 -1.76 9.85
CA CYS A 210 -3.74 -1.59 10.51
C CYS A 210 -4.89 -2.19 9.68
N GLN A 211 -4.87 -2.04 8.36
CA GLN A 211 -5.96 -2.47 7.48
C GLN A 211 -5.80 -3.91 6.95
N ILE A 212 -4.63 -4.53 7.14
CA ILE A 212 -4.29 -5.82 6.54
C ILE A 212 -4.14 -6.84 7.66
N SER A 213 -5.15 -7.70 7.80
CA SER A 213 -5.16 -8.81 8.77
C SER A 213 -4.62 -10.13 8.19
N GLN A 214 -4.59 -10.26 6.87
CA GLN A 214 -4.06 -11.44 6.19
C GLN A 214 -2.54 -11.57 6.36
N ASP A 215 -2.07 -12.82 6.46
CA ASP A 215 -0.65 -13.12 6.40
C ASP A 215 -0.11 -12.84 4.98
N LEU A 216 0.96 -12.04 4.90
CA LEU A 216 1.61 -11.66 3.65
C LEU A 216 2.88 -12.46 3.38
N SER A 217 3.25 -13.40 4.26
CA SER A 217 4.50 -14.18 4.16
C SER A 217 4.65 -14.87 2.80
N ASP A 218 3.58 -15.49 2.31
CA ASP A 218 3.54 -16.13 0.98
C ASP A 218 3.80 -15.15 -0.16
N PHE A 219 3.23 -13.93 -0.08
CA PHE A 219 3.47 -12.89 -1.08
C PHE A 219 4.94 -12.45 -1.06
N TYR A 220 5.51 -12.16 0.12
CA TYR A 220 6.91 -11.77 0.22
C TYR A 220 7.86 -12.89 -0.25
N GLU A 221 7.55 -14.15 0.05
CA GLU A 221 8.33 -15.29 -0.39
C GLU A 221 8.27 -15.46 -1.92
N THR A 222 7.07 -15.42 -2.51
CA THR A 222 6.91 -15.54 -3.97
C THR A 222 7.52 -14.36 -4.72
N PHE A 223 7.40 -13.14 -4.21
CA PHE A 223 8.11 -11.96 -4.71
C PHE A 223 9.63 -12.19 -4.71
N ARG A 224 10.20 -12.62 -3.58
CA ARG A 224 11.64 -12.88 -3.45
C ARG A 224 12.11 -13.96 -4.43
N ARG A 225 11.40 -15.10 -4.48
CA ARG A 225 11.72 -16.21 -5.40
C ARG A 225 11.63 -15.81 -6.87
N TYR A 226 10.67 -14.96 -7.23
CA TYR A 226 10.52 -14.49 -8.61
C TYR A 226 11.78 -13.73 -9.07
N TYR A 227 12.26 -12.78 -8.27
CA TYR A 227 13.45 -12.00 -8.63
C TYR A 227 14.78 -12.75 -8.43
N GLN A 228 14.87 -13.70 -7.49
CA GLN A 228 16.05 -14.56 -7.36
C GLN A 228 16.34 -15.39 -8.63
N ASN A 229 15.30 -15.74 -9.39
CA ASN A 229 15.43 -16.48 -10.65
C ASN A 229 15.56 -15.58 -11.89
N GLN A 230 15.72 -14.26 -11.70
CA GLN A 230 15.90 -13.30 -12.80
C GLN A 230 17.35 -12.84 -12.83
N SER A 231 17.90 -12.68 -14.03
CA SER A 231 19.14 -11.92 -14.20
C SER A 231 18.87 -10.43 -13.95
N GLU A 232 19.86 -9.75 -13.38
CA GLU A 232 19.80 -8.30 -13.21
C GLU A 232 19.74 -7.64 -14.59
N LYS A 233 18.65 -6.90 -14.86
CA LYS A 233 18.43 -6.13 -16.09
C LYS A 233 18.39 -4.65 -15.75
N GLY A 234 18.68 -3.75 -16.69
CA GLY A 234 18.55 -2.30 -16.45
C GLY A 234 17.16 -1.83 -16.00
N VAL A 235 16.13 -2.67 -16.17
CA VAL A 235 14.75 -2.42 -15.79
C VAL A 235 14.22 -3.53 -14.88
N GLN A 236 13.57 -3.13 -13.78
CA GLN A 236 12.79 -4.03 -12.93
C GLN A 236 11.29 -3.86 -13.22
N ARG A 237 10.68 -4.89 -13.80
CA ARG A 237 9.24 -4.95 -14.03
C ARG A 237 8.50 -5.41 -12.79
N LEU A 238 7.48 -4.67 -12.34
CA LEU A 238 6.69 -4.91 -11.13
C LEU A 238 5.29 -5.44 -11.47
N TYR A 239 4.76 -6.31 -10.63
CA TYR A 239 3.48 -7.00 -10.84
C TYR A 239 2.61 -7.07 -9.57
N PRO A 240 1.32 -7.39 -9.69
CA PRO A 240 0.49 -7.73 -8.55
C PRO A 240 0.87 -9.09 -7.92
N PRO A 241 0.53 -9.31 -6.64
CA PRO A 241 0.78 -10.57 -5.93
C PRO A 241 0.33 -11.83 -6.68
N ALA A 242 -0.87 -11.80 -7.28
CA ALA A 242 -1.41 -12.93 -8.05
C ALA A 242 -0.49 -13.37 -9.19
N TYR A 243 0.27 -12.45 -9.78
CA TYR A 243 1.21 -12.78 -10.84
C TYR A 243 2.41 -13.57 -10.30
N TYR A 244 3.03 -13.09 -9.22
CA TYR A 244 4.19 -13.77 -8.63
C TYR A 244 3.83 -15.19 -8.16
N GLY A 245 2.67 -15.35 -7.53
CA GLY A 245 2.16 -16.67 -7.13
C GLY A 245 2.00 -17.62 -8.33
N ARG A 246 1.40 -17.16 -9.43
CA ARG A 246 1.27 -17.95 -10.67
C ARG A 246 2.63 -18.34 -11.25
N MET A 247 3.55 -17.39 -11.35
CA MET A 247 4.86 -17.65 -11.96
C MET A 247 5.73 -18.61 -11.15
N VAL A 248 5.79 -18.44 -9.83
CA VAL A 248 6.60 -19.30 -8.95
C VAL A 248 6.01 -20.70 -8.84
N ASN A 249 4.68 -20.82 -8.71
CA ASN A 249 4.02 -22.14 -8.59
C ASN A 249 4.10 -22.93 -9.91
N ASN A 250 3.97 -22.27 -11.06
CA ASN A 250 4.13 -22.92 -12.36
C ASN A 250 5.57 -23.38 -12.59
N ALA A 251 6.57 -22.63 -12.12
CA ALA A 251 7.97 -23.05 -12.20
C ALA A 251 8.26 -24.30 -11.36
N LYS A 252 7.62 -24.46 -10.20
CA LYS A 252 7.72 -25.68 -9.38
C LYS A 252 7.14 -26.90 -10.11
N LYS A 253 5.94 -26.77 -10.68
CA LYS A 253 5.27 -27.87 -11.42
C LYS A 253 6.03 -28.36 -12.64
N ARG A 254 6.89 -27.54 -13.25
CA ARG A 254 7.73 -27.94 -14.39
C ARG A 254 9.01 -28.69 -13.99
N ARG A 255 9.36 -28.68 -12.69
CA ARG A 255 10.56 -29.33 -12.13
C ARG A 255 10.24 -30.66 -11.43
N THR A 256 8.97 -30.96 -11.22
CA THR A 256 8.42 -32.22 -10.69
C THR A 256 7.88 -33.05 -11.83
#